data_AF-A0A4Y2U155-F1
#
_entry.id   AF-A0A4Y2U155-F1
#
_cell.length_a   1.000
_cell.length_b   1.000
_cell.length_c   1.000
_cell.angle_alpha   90.00
_cell.angle_beta   90.00
_cell.angle_gamma   90.00
#
_symmetry.space_group_name_H-M   'P 1'
#
loop_
_entity.id
_entity.type
_entity.pdbx_description
1 polymer ?
#
loop_
_entity_poly.entity_id
_entity_poly.type
_entity_poly.pdbx_seq_one_letter_code
_entity_poly.pdbx_strand_id
1 'polypeptide(L)'
;MFIGAGTQSIILNGPTDCIKEEILYQVKKKAYVNCADYLQKKLPLASPLLECISSIDPATRGKDVTLKRLQKLPSFITNVLTSTEDKESYALEIHQYQVNLKLPSPSDDSGKLIPIDIWWSKLFTIEKYTSLSKMVKDVISCFHGPQVEGTFNIMSNLIDKRSGRHILQFRVLNTR
;
A
#
# COMPACT_ATOMS: atom_id res chain seq x y z
N MET A 1 13.85 -0.38 -51.39
CA MET A 1 12.45 0.08 -51.28
C MET A 1 12.43 1.56 -51.64
N PHE A 2 11.87 1.94 -52.79
CA PHE A 2 11.81 3.34 -53.22
C PHE A 2 10.71 4.05 -52.42
N ILE A 3 11.10 5.03 -51.60
CA ILE A 3 10.17 5.92 -50.91
C ILE A 3 9.95 7.12 -51.84
N GLY A 4 8.70 7.32 -52.29
CA GLY A 4 8.37 8.40 -53.23
C GLY A 4 8.60 9.78 -52.63
N ALA A 5 8.90 10.77 -53.47
CA ALA A 5 9.28 12.13 -53.05
C ALA A 5 8.26 12.80 -52.09
N GLY A 6 6.97 12.49 -52.24
CA GLY A 6 5.92 12.96 -51.33
C GLY A 6 5.94 12.34 -49.93
N THR A 7 6.47 11.13 -49.77
CA THR A 7 6.63 10.49 -48.46
C THR A 7 7.89 11.01 -47.75
N GLN A 8 8.91 11.39 -48.52
CA GLN A 8 10.15 11.98 -48.01
C GLN A 8 9.92 13.37 -47.41
N SER A 9 9.07 14.20 -48.03
CA SER A 9 8.71 15.52 -47.51
C SER A 9 7.90 15.44 -46.21
N ILE A 10 7.05 14.43 -46.05
CA ILE A 10 6.27 14.21 -44.81
C ILE A 10 7.18 13.74 -43.67
N ILE A 11 8.19 12.93 -43.95
CA ILE A 11 9.19 12.49 -42.95
C ILE A 11 10.12 13.65 -42.56
N LEU A 12 10.51 14.50 -43.52
CA LEU A 12 11.34 15.69 -43.30
C LEU A 12 10.59 16.81 -42.56
N ASN A 13 9.27 16.95 -42.79
CA ASN A 13 8.43 17.97 -42.16
C ASN A 13 7.67 17.47 -40.91
N GLY A 14 7.83 16.20 -40.55
CA GLY A 14 7.31 15.65 -39.30
C GLY A 14 8.05 16.27 -38.11
N PRO A 15 7.42 16.40 -36.93
CA PRO A 15 8.10 16.93 -35.75
C PRO A 15 9.38 16.12 -35.52
N THR A 16 10.52 16.82 -35.45
CA THR A 16 11.82 16.22 -35.14
C THR A 16 11.68 15.39 -33.87
N ASP A 17 12.36 14.25 -33.80
CA ASP A 17 12.19 13.32 -32.67
C ASP A 17 12.46 14.00 -31.31
N CYS A 18 13.27 15.07 -31.26
CA CYS A 18 13.45 15.89 -30.07
C CYS A 18 12.18 16.63 -29.60
N ILE A 19 11.32 17.07 -30.52
CA ILE A 19 10.04 17.73 -30.20
C ILE A 19 9.05 16.69 -29.65
N LYS A 20 9.05 15.47 -30.19
CA LYS A 20 8.22 14.37 -29.69
C LYS A 20 8.64 13.95 -28.28
N GLU A 21 9.94 13.87 -28.02
CA GLU A 21 10.51 13.56 -26.71
C GLU A 21 10.12 14.63 -25.67
N GLU A 22 10.23 15.92 -26.01
CA GLU A 22 9.84 17.02 -25.13
C GLU A 22 8.34 17.01 -24.82
N ILE A 23 7.49 16.84 -25.83
CA ILE A 23 6.03 16.72 -25.63
C ILE A 23 5.71 15.51 -24.74
N LEU A 24 6.35 14.38 -24.99
CA LEU A 24 6.18 13.17 -24.18
C LEU A 24 6.63 13.38 -22.73
N TYR A 25 7.74 14.08 -22.51
CA TYR A 25 8.24 14.45 -21.19
C TYR A 25 7.24 15.36 -20.44
N GLN A 26 6.70 16.38 -21.11
CA GLN A 26 5.71 17.29 -20.50
C GLN A 26 4.39 16.57 -20.20
N VAL A 27 3.91 15.70 -21.09
CA VAL A 27 2.71 14.89 -20.86
C VAL A 27 2.92 13.91 -19.70
N LYS A 28 4.07 13.23 -19.64
CA LYS A 28 4.44 12.36 -18.52
C LYS A 28 4.47 13.14 -17.21
N LYS A 29 5.18 14.28 -17.17
CA LYS A 29 5.27 15.16 -15.99
C LYS A 29 3.89 15.59 -15.51
N LYS A 30 3.01 16.04 -16.42
CA LYS A 30 1.63 16.42 -16.09
C LYS A 30 0.81 15.24 -15.56
N ALA A 31 0.97 14.05 -16.13
CA ALA A 31 0.30 12.85 -15.66
C ALA A 31 0.77 12.46 -14.24
N TYR A 32 2.08 12.53 -13.95
CA TYR A 32 2.62 12.28 -12.62
C TYR A 32 2.15 13.30 -11.59
N VAL A 33 2.15 14.59 -11.94
CA VAL A 33 1.66 15.67 -11.06
C VAL A 33 0.16 15.49 -10.77
N ASN A 34 -0.66 15.24 -11.81
CA ASN A 34 -2.09 14.98 -11.62
C ASN A 34 -2.35 13.73 -10.78
N CYS A 35 -1.56 12.68 -10.98
CA CYS A 35 -1.63 11.46 -10.17
C CYS A 35 -1.26 11.75 -8.71
N ALA A 36 -0.18 12.49 -8.47
CA ALA A 36 0.24 12.89 -7.13
C ALA A 36 -0.83 13.74 -6.44
N ASP A 37 -1.40 14.74 -7.12
CA ASP A 37 -2.49 15.56 -6.61
C ASP A 37 -3.75 14.73 -6.31
N TYR A 38 -4.08 13.78 -7.19
CA TYR A 38 -5.19 12.86 -6.99
C TYR A 38 -4.96 11.96 -5.77
N LEU A 39 -3.76 11.39 -5.64
CA LEU A 39 -3.37 10.55 -4.51
C LEU A 39 -3.37 11.34 -3.21
N GLN A 40 -2.84 12.56 -3.17
CA GLN A 40 -2.89 13.43 -1.98
C GLN A 40 -4.33 13.77 -1.57
N LYS A 41 -5.21 14.02 -2.55
CA LYS A 41 -6.64 14.28 -2.29
C LYS A 41 -7.39 13.05 -1.81
N LYS A 42 -7.10 11.86 -2.36
CA LYS A 42 -7.83 10.61 -2.06
C LYS A 42 -7.24 9.81 -0.91
N LEU A 43 -5.95 9.98 -0.64
CA LEU A 43 -5.20 9.33 0.42
C LEU A 43 -4.35 10.37 1.15
N PRO A 44 -4.98 11.33 1.85
CA PRO A 44 -4.23 12.30 2.65
C PRO A 44 -3.43 11.54 3.71
N LEU A 45 -2.14 11.86 3.83
CA LEU A 45 -1.25 11.24 4.82
C LEU A 45 -1.76 11.44 6.26
N ALA A 46 -2.47 12.56 6.50
CA ALA A 46 -3.18 12.86 7.74
C ALA A 46 -4.61 12.28 7.79
N SER A 47 -4.84 11.13 7.15
CA SER A 47 -6.13 10.45 7.21
C SER A 47 -6.34 9.88 8.63
N PRO A 48 -7.49 10.15 9.28
CA PRO A 48 -7.83 9.58 10.58
C PRO A 48 -7.75 8.05 10.61
N LEU A 49 -8.05 7.39 9.49
CA LEU A 49 -7.91 5.94 9.35
C LEU A 49 -6.44 5.51 9.41
N LEU A 50 -5.56 6.17 8.64
CA LEU A 50 -4.12 5.85 8.63
C LEU A 50 -3.48 6.09 9.99
N GLU A 51 -3.89 7.14 10.70
CA GLU A 51 -3.48 7.35 12.08
C GLU A 51 -3.93 6.22 13.01
N CYS A 52 -5.17 5.74 12.87
CA CYS A 52 -5.65 4.61 13.66
C CYS A 52 -4.89 3.32 13.31
N ILE A 53 -4.63 3.06 12.03
CA ILE A 53 -3.84 1.91 11.58
C ILE A 53 -2.41 1.98 12.13
N SER A 54 -1.79 3.17 12.17
CA SER A 54 -0.43 3.34 12.70
C SER A 54 -0.30 2.93 14.17
N SER A 55 -1.40 2.93 14.94
CA SER A 55 -1.41 2.53 16.35
C SER A 55 -1.24 1.01 16.58
N ILE A 56 -1.29 0.22 15.51
CA ILE A 56 -0.96 -1.21 15.52
C ILE A 56 0.55 -1.43 15.57
N ASP A 57 1.36 -0.42 15.22
CA ASP A 57 2.82 -0.51 15.30
C ASP A 57 3.24 -0.73 16.76
N PRO A 58 3.95 -1.85 17.06
CA PRO A 58 4.43 -2.16 18.41
C PRO A 58 5.30 -1.07 19.04
N ALA A 59 5.99 -0.25 18.23
CA ALA A 59 6.81 0.88 18.70
C ALA A 59 5.96 2.02 19.29
N THR A 60 4.67 2.07 19.01
CA THR A 60 3.75 3.10 19.52
C THR A 60 3.03 2.69 20.81
N ARG A 61 3.25 1.45 21.29
CA ARG A 61 2.63 0.88 22.49
C ARG A 61 2.98 1.69 23.75
N GLY A 62 2.07 1.70 24.71
CA GLY A 62 2.22 2.34 26.02
C GLY A 62 1.84 3.84 26.03
N LYS A 63 1.35 4.40 24.93
CA LYS A 63 0.92 5.80 24.84
C LYS A 63 -0.59 5.90 24.86
N ASP A 64 -1.14 6.85 25.61
CA ASP A 64 -2.59 7.10 25.68
C ASP A 64 -3.22 7.37 24.31
N VAL A 65 -2.48 8.06 23.45
CA VAL A 65 -2.91 8.39 22.09
C VAL A 65 -3.10 7.12 21.24
N THR A 66 -2.23 6.12 21.44
CA THR A 66 -2.28 4.81 20.76
C THR A 66 -3.52 4.04 21.20
N LEU A 67 -3.84 4.03 22.50
CA LEU A 67 -5.05 3.39 23.01
C LEU A 67 -6.32 4.01 22.43
N LYS A 68 -6.43 5.34 22.40
CA LYS A 68 -7.60 6.04 21.82
C LYS A 68 -7.76 5.73 20.33
N ARG A 69 -6.66 5.61 19.60
CA ARG A 69 -6.64 5.25 18.18
C ARG A 69 -7.08 3.81 17.95
N LEU A 70 -6.61 2.86 18.76
CA LEU A 70 -7.08 1.47 18.73
C LEU A 70 -8.58 1.37 19.07
N GLN A 71 -9.06 2.10 20.08
CA GLN A 71 -10.49 2.15 20.40
C GLN A 71 -11.35 2.66 19.23
N LYS A 72 -10.82 3.59 18.43
CA LYS A 72 -11.52 4.16 17.27
C LYS A 72 -11.46 3.26 16.04
N LEU A 73 -10.47 2.36 15.94
CA LEU A 73 -10.21 1.56 14.74
C LEU A 73 -11.42 0.71 14.28
N PRO A 74 -12.19 0.03 15.16
CA PRO A 74 -13.39 -0.72 14.75
C PRO A 74 -14.49 0.14 14.10
N SER A 75 -14.51 1.46 14.35
CA SER A 75 -15.48 2.36 13.69
C SER A 75 -15.19 2.58 12.21
N PHE A 76 -13.93 2.38 11.79
CA PHE A 76 -13.54 2.45 10.39
C PHE A 76 -13.55 1.09 9.69
N ILE A 77 -13.20 0.03 10.42
CA ILE A 77 -13.11 -1.34 9.90
C ILE A 77 -14.22 -2.18 10.53
N THR A 78 -15.43 -1.98 10.04
CA THR A 78 -16.66 -2.55 10.63
C THR A 78 -16.86 -4.04 10.35
N ASN A 79 -16.11 -4.60 9.39
CA ASN A 79 -16.34 -5.95 8.88
C ASN A 79 -15.63 -7.05 9.70
N VAL A 80 -14.74 -6.66 10.62
CA VAL A 80 -13.90 -7.62 11.36
C VAL A 80 -14.56 -8.09 12.65
N LEU A 81 -15.07 -7.16 13.46
CA LEU A 81 -15.70 -7.45 14.76
C LEU A 81 -17.21 -7.48 14.58
N THR A 82 -17.73 -8.63 14.14
CA THR A 82 -19.15 -8.80 13.77
C THR A 82 -20.04 -9.07 14.97
N SER A 83 -19.56 -9.82 15.96
CA SER A 83 -20.29 -10.13 17.18
C SER A 83 -20.10 -9.06 18.28
N THR A 84 -21.08 -8.92 19.18
CA THR A 84 -20.96 -8.04 20.34
C THR A 84 -19.84 -8.50 21.28
N GLU A 85 -19.71 -9.81 21.47
CA GLU A 85 -18.66 -10.43 22.28
C GLU A 85 -17.25 -10.12 21.74
N ASP A 86 -17.05 -10.17 20.42
CA ASP A 86 -15.78 -9.79 19.80
C ASP A 86 -15.43 -8.31 20.05
N LYS A 87 -16.42 -7.42 20.09
CA LYS A 87 -16.20 -5.99 20.34
C LYS A 87 -15.83 -5.72 21.80
N GLU A 88 -16.50 -6.40 22.73
CA GLU A 88 -16.18 -6.31 24.16
C GLU A 88 -14.80 -6.92 24.46
N SER A 89 -14.53 -8.09 23.88
CA SER A 89 -13.21 -8.75 23.98
C SER A 89 -12.11 -7.87 23.40
N TYR A 90 -12.34 -7.27 22.21
CA TYR A 90 -11.40 -6.31 21.63
C TYR A 90 -11.12 -5.14 22.58
N ALA A 91 -12.16 -4.53 23.16
CA ALA A 91 -12.01 -3.42 24.09
C ALA A 91 -11.15 -3.79 25.31
N LEU A 92 -11.32 -4.99 25.87
CA LEU A 92 -10.50 -5.48 26.97
C LEU A 92 -9.06 -5.79 26.53
N GLU A 93 -8.90 -6.47 25.39
CA GLU A 93 -7.62 -6.89 24.84
C GLU A 93 -6.70 -5.71 24.52
N ILE A 94 -7.22 -4.60 23.98
CA ILE A 94 -6.40 -3.42 23.68
C ILE A 94 -5.83 -2.77 24.96
N HIS A 95 -6.61 -2.74 26.05
CA HIS A 95 -6.12 -2.24 27.33
C HIS A 95 -5.01 -3.14 27.87
N GLN A 96 -5.23 -4.45 27.85
CA GLN A 96 -4.21 -5.43 28.27
C GLN A 96 -2.95 -5.34 27.41
N TYR A 97 -3.10 -5.22 26.10
CA TYR A 97 -1.99 -5.08 25.16
C TYR A 97 -1.13 -3.85 25.47
N GLN A 98 -1.75 -2.71 25.75
CA GLN A 98 -1.03 -1.45 26.02
C GLN A 98 -0.20 -1.51 27.30
N VAL A 99 -0.67 -2.21 28.34
CA VAL A 99 0.00 -2.27 29.65
C VAL A 99 0.92 -3.49 29.84
N ASN A 100 0.87 -4.47 28.94
CA ASN A 100 1.59 -5.72 29.13
C ASN A 100 3.11 -5.57 28.84
N LEU A 101 3.89 -5.53 29.93
CA LEU A 101 5.35 -5.45 29.91
C LEU A 101 6.05 -6.76 29.50
N LYS A 102 5.34 -7.90 29.51
CA LYS A 102 5.90 -9.20 29.12
C LYS A 102 5.94 -9.41 27.60
N LEU A 103 5.38 -8.48 26.83
CA LEU A 103 5.42 -8.54 25.36
C LEU A 103 6.82 -8.24 24.83
N PRO A 104 7.25 -8.89 23.73
CA PRO A 104 8.57 -8.67 23.15
C PRO A 104 8.80 -7.21 22.78
N SER A 105 10.07 -6.81 22.79
CA SER A 105 10.52 -5.52 22.29
C SER A 105 10.14 -5.35 20.80
N PRO A 106 9.81 -4.13 20.35
CA PRO A 106 9.62 -3.82 18.93
C PRO A 106 10.93 -3.87 18.11
N SER A 107 12.08 -3.80 18.77
CA SER A 107 13.40 -3.89 18.15
C SER A 107 14.10 -5.21 18.48
N ASP A 108 14.94 -5.67 17.57
CA ASP A 108 15.85 -6.79 17.79
C ASP A 108 17.05 -6.40 18.68
N ASP A 109 17.92 -7.38 18.98
CA ASP A 109 19.10 -7.19 19.82
C ASP A 109 20.13 -6.21 19.20
N SER A 110 20.03 -5.95 17.90
CA SER A 110 20.85 -4.96 17.19
C SER A 110 20.25 -3.54 17.20
N GLY A 111 19.06 -3.38 17.79
CA GLY A 111 18.32 -2.12 17.84
C GLY A 111 17.50 -1.82 16.58
N LYS A 112 17.45 -2.72 15.60
CA LYS A 112 16.68 -2.56 14.37
C LYS A 112 15.21 -2.92 14.62
N LEU A 113 14.30 -2.13 14.06
CA LEU A 113 12.86 -2.41 14.14
C LEU A 113 12.54 -3.74 13.43
N ILE A 114 11.80 -4.59 14.13
CA ILE A 114 11.31 -5.85 13.60
C ILE A 114 10.13 -5.53 12.66
N PRO A 115 10.07 -6.14 11.46
CA PRO A 115 8.90 -6.01 10.58
C PRO A 115 7.60 -6.31 11.32
N ILE A 116 6.58 -5.49 11.09
CA ILE A 116 5.33 -5.49 11.85
C ILE A 116 4.60 -6.84 11.78
N ASP A 117 4.58 -7.47 10.61
CA ASP A 117 4.03 -8.79 10.35
C ASP A 117 4.76 -9.88 11.16
N ILE A 118 6.09 -9.84 11.17
CA ILE A 118 6.93 -10.78 11.93
C ILE A 118 6.71 -10.59 13.43
N TRP A 119 6.63 -9.35 13.92
CA TRP A 119 6.39 -9.08 15.32
C TRP A 119 5.02 -9.59 15.78
N TRP A 120 3.96 -9.27 15.03
CA TRP A 120 2.59 -9.70 15.34
C TRP A 120 2.38 -11.20 15.17
N SER A 121 3.15 -11.88 14.31
CA SER A 121 3.09 -13.34 14.18
C SER A 121 3.29 -14.07 15.51
N LYS A 122 4.13 -13.53 16.39
CA LYS A 122 4.36 -14.07 17.74
C LYS A 122 3.07 -13.99 18.57
N LEU A 123 2.35 -12.87 18.50
CA LEU A 123 1.10 -12.68 19.24
C LEU A 123 -0.05 -13.50 18.65
N PHE A 124 -0.04 -13.78 17.34
CA PHE A 124 -1.07 -14.61 16.70
C PHE A 124 -1.07 -16.06 17.18
N THR A 125 0.06 -16.56 17.69
CA THR A 125 0.15 -17.89 18.30
C THR A 125 -0.35 -17.94 19.74
N ILE A 126 -0.54 -16.78 20.37
CA ILE A 126 -0.98 -16.67 21.75
C ILE A 126 -2.49 -16.47 21.76
N GLU A 127 -3.25 -17.38 22.36
CA GLU A 127 -4.72 -17.33 22.45
C GLU A 127 -5.27 -16.20 23.35
N LYS A 128 -4.43 -15.23 23.74
CA LYS A 128 -4.79 -14.14 24.65
C LYS A 128 -5.40 -12.93 23.94
N TYR A 129 -5.01 -12.65 22.70
CA TYR A 129 -5.41 -11.44 21.97
C TYR A 129 -6.17 -11.81 20.71
N THR A 130 -7.25 -12.54 20.85
CA THR A 130 -7.97 -13.14 19.72
C THR A 130 -8.65 -12.10 18.84
N SER A 131 -9.41 -11.17 19.42
CA SER A 131 -10.15 -10.14 18.69
C SER A 131 -9.23 -9.06 18.14
N LEU A 132 -8.21 -8.65 18.89
CA LEU A 132 -7.16 -7.75 18.43
C LEU A 132 -6.37 -8.36 17.28
N SER A 133 -6.01 -9.65 17.36
CA SER A 133 -5.32 -10.34 16.28
C SER A 133 -6.15 -10.41 14.99
N LYS A 134 -7.47 -10.59 15.08
CA LYS A 134 -8.36 -10.53 13.90
C LYS A 134 -8.26 -9.17 13.22
N MET A 135 -8.36 -8.09 13.99
CA MET A 135 -8.24 -6.71 13.47
C MET A 135 -6.88 -6.44 12.83
N VAL A 136 -5.79 -6.84 13.50
CA VAL A 136 -4.44 -6.65 12.99
C VAL A 136 -4.22 -7.45 11.70
N LYS A 137 -4.69 -8.69 11.61
CA LYS A 137 -4.59 -9.50 10.39
C LYS A 137 -5.31 -8.85 9.21
N ASP A 138 -6.51 -8.32 9.43
CA ASP A 138 -7.29 -7.63 8.38
C ASP A 138 -6.56 -6.39 7.87
N VAL A 139 -6.10 -5.53 8.78
CA VAL A 139 -5.35 -4.32 8.45
C VAL A 139 -4.06 -4.64 7.70
N ILE A 140 -3.27 -5.59 8.20
CA ILE A 140 -2.00 -5.96 7.61
C ILE A 140 -2.24 -6.59 6.23
N SER A 141 -3.26 -7.45 6.07
CA SER A 141 -3.56 -8.12 4.79
C SER A 141 -3.79 -7.16 3.62
N CYS A 142 -4.37 -5.98 3.87
CA CYS A 142 -4.57 -4.95 2.85
C CYS A 142 -3.25 -4.45 2.22
N PHE A 143 -2.14 -4.52 2.96
CA PHE A 143 -0.82 -4.11 2.50
C PHE A 143 -0.01 -5.24 1.84
N HIS A 144 -0.52 -6.48 1.83
CA HIS A 144 0.17 -7.66 1.28
C HIS A 144 -0.33 -8.06 -0.13
N GLY A 145 -0.98 -7.14 -0.84
CA GLY A 145 -1.31 -7.33 -2.25
C GLY A 145 -0.06 -7.67 -3.08
N PRO A 146 -0.22 -8.37 -4.23
CA PRO A 146 0.91 -8.82 -5.05
C PRO A 146 1.87 -7.65 -5.31
N GLN A 147 3.17 -7.86 -5.01
CA GLN A 147 4.26 -6.87 -5.07
C GLN A 147 3.96 -5.78 -6.10
N VAL A 148 3.41 -4.65 -5.63
CA VAL A 148 3.05 -3.53 -6.50
C VAL A 148 4.28 -3.01 -7.23
N GLU A 149 5.46 -3.20 -6.63
CA GLU A 149 6.78 -2.97 -7.22
C GLU A 149 6.98 -3.73 -8.54
N GLY A 150 6.50 -4.98 -8.67
CA GLY A 150 6.58 -5.74 -9.91
C GLY A 150 5.75 -5.12 -11.03
N THR A 151 4.56 -4.58 -10.71
CA THR A 151 3.69 -3.93 -11.70
C THR A 151 4.24 -2.57 -12.15
N PHE A 152 4.85 -1.80 -11.24
CA PHE A 152 5.55 -0.56 -11.60
C PHE A 152 6.82 -0.83 -12.43
N ASN A 153 7.54 -1.92 -12.14
CA ASN A 153 8.72 -2.31 -12.92
C ASN A 153 8.35 -2.82 -14.33
N ILE A 154 7.19 -3.49 -14.47
CA ILE A 154 6.60 -3.82 -15.79
C ILE A 154 6.20 -2.54 -16.54
N MET A 155 5.62 -1.54 -15.87
CA MET A 155 5.33 -0.24 -16.48
C MET A 155 6.61 0.52 -16.89
N SER A 156 7.68 0.46 -16.11
CA SER A 156 8.97 1.03 -16.49
C SER A 156 9.51 0.35 -17.76
N ASN A 157 9.40 -0.98 -17.87
CA ASN A 157 9.77 -1.72 -19.07
C ASN A 157 8.89 -1.41 -20.30
N LEU A 158 7.61 -1.06 -20.10
CA LEU A 158 6.74 -0.55 -21.17
C LEU A 158 7.16 0.85 -21.64
N ILE A 159 7.76 1.65 -20.77
CA ILE A 159 8.21 3.01 -21.07
C ILE A 159 9.57 3.01 -21.79
N ASP A 160 10.43 2.02 -21.52
CA ASP A 160 11.84 2.03 -21.94
C ASP A 160 12.14 1.24 -23.23
N LYS A 161 11.24 0.37 -23.70
CA LYS A 161 11.48 -0.41 -24.92
C LYS A 161 10.90 0.24 -26.17
N ARG A 162 11.74 1.06 -26.80
CA ARG A 162 11.85 1.14 -28.27
C ARG A 162 11.91 -0.31 -28.81
N SER A 163 10.95 -0.67 -29.65
CA SER A 163 10.84 -1.92 -30.43
C SER A 163 9.82 -2.93 -29.90
N GLY A 164 8.83 -3.19 -30.76
CA GLY A 164 7.59 -3.87 -30.45
C GLY A 164 7.73 -5.38 -30.24
N ARG A 165 6.91 -5.87 -29.31
CA ARG A 165 6.03 -7.05 -29.45
C ARG A 165 5.12 -7.05 -28.22
N HIS A 166 3.91 -6.55 -28.42
CA HIS A 166 2.83 -6.68 -27.44
C HIS A 166 2.36 -8.14 -27.41
N ILE A 167 2.49 -8.80 -26.27
CA ILE A 167 1.59 -9.91 -25.91
C ILE A 167 1.06 -9.60 -24.52
N LEU A 168 -0.06 -8.88 -24.50
CA LEU A 168 -0.93 -8.81 -23.33
C LEU A 168 -1.65 -10.16 -23.22
N GLN A 169 -1.18 -11.06 -22.36
CA GLN A 169 -2.06 -12.07 -21.79
C GLN A 169 -2.46 -11.61 -20.39
N PHE A 170 -3.50 -10.77 -20.34
CA PHE A 170 -4.29 -10.60 -19.13
C PHE A 170 -5.02 -11.93 -18.87
N ARG A 171 -4.51 -12.72 -17.92
CA ARG A 171 -5.26 -13.84 -17.37
C ARG A 171 -6.34 -13.25 -16.47
N VAL A 172 -7.51 -12.98 -17.06
CA VAL A 172 -8.75 -12.83 -16.32
C VAL A 172 -8.94 -14.13 -15.55
N LEU A 173 -8.76 -14.10 -14.23
CA LEU A 173 -9.19 -15.18 -13.36
C LEU A 173 -10.71 -15.20 -13.42
N ASN A 174 -11.22 -16.19 -14.15
CA ASN A 174 -12.63 -16.52 -14.20
C ASN A 174 -13.08 -16.90 -12.79
N THR A 175 -14.13 -16.21 -12.35
CA THR A 175 -15.07 -16.63 -11.31
C THR A 175 -15.35 -18.14 -11.36
N ARG A 176 -15.15 -18.81 -10.22
CA ARG A 176 -16.11 -19.71 -9.56
C ARG A 176 -15.59 -20.13 -8.19
#